data_AF-A0A5T1DTG5-F1
#
_entry.id   AF-A0A5T1DTG5-F1
#
_cell.length_a   1.000
_cell.length_b   1.000
_cell.length_c   1.000
_cell.angle_alpha   90.00
_cell.angle_beta   90.00
_cell.angle_gamma   90.00
#
_symmetry.space_group_name_H-M   'P 1'
#
loop_
_entity.id
_entity.type
_entity.pdbx_description
1 polymer ?
#
loop_
_entity_poly.entity_id
_entity_poly.type
_entity_poly.pdbx_seq_one_letter_code
_entity_poly.pdbx_strand_id
1 'polypeptide(L)'
;MRKNKILIMGASNSILPGGLRAGLSQSNVDFDNLSIGGSIASSKIYTILKYKQRIKEADLVILECNLADVDRVVFDDIGFEECIRNTCWLYEELYKINEKVLNLLLVNTHKNEVEKYIRNIHKLLCNKYGFNSIDMHSYYESREILNFFLSHPDPTHQISTIMYNLGKNIVTNIENFKKSKINIKQHNPLFLYLTPLDLDLIEGNLQYSLKKHPLFQECQTYRIELNTKLKFPTKYSNFILIGMHTYNEELKIKNWMKKRQSYGNIAITNDTCCIVKAAACYNTFLDIKKHFIIDKNTYIKFETNKPATENSFMVVFSENKKNTLNYIDVSAFLLADQNGKFDFSEEIKLIQNENITIDKEYDFTYLVPPVEDYKTAIEEYNFRMDPVKLVPLQKQIKEKDNIISTLNQEKTTLQNELNSFPIKKQRLELANLEQD
;
A
#
# COMPACT_ATOMS: atom_id res chain seq x y z
N MET A 1 -34.74 -11.11 8.11
CA MET A 1 -34.39 -9.78 7.53
C MET A 1 -33.30 -9.99 6.50
N ARG A 2 -33.33 -9.26 5.38
CA ARG A 2 -32.22 -9.23 4.41
C ARG A 2 -31.00 -8.61 5.10
N LYS A 3 -29.83 -9.24 4.97
CA LYS A 3 -28.57 -8.63 5.41
C LYS A 3 -28.15 -7.55 4.42
N ASN A 4 -27.59 -6.47 4.93
CA ASN A 4 -27.02 -5.43 4.10
C ASN A 4 -25.70 -5.92 3.50
N LYS A 5 -25.52 -5.78 2.19
CA LYS A 5 -24.28 -6.14 1.50
C LYS A 5 -23.30 -4.97 1.54
N ILE A 6 -22.21 -5.11 2.28
CA ILE A 6 -21.15 -4.09 2.32
C ILE A 6 -19.91 -4.66 1.63
N LEU A 7 -19.36 -3.89 0.71
CA LEU A 7 -18.15 -4.25 -0.01
C LEU A 7 -17.08 -3.19 0.23
N ILE A 8 -15.85 -3.60 0.56
CA ILE A 8 -14.71 -2.68 0.64
C ILE A 8 -13.68 -2.93 -0.47
N MET A 9 -13.21 -1.85 -1.08
CA MET A 9 -12.09 -1.81 -2.01
C MET A 9 -10.99 -0.92 -1.42
N GLY A 10 -10.16 -1.51 -0.55
CA GLY A 10 -9.13 -0.84 0.22
C GLY A 10 -7.70 -1.32 -0.05
N ALA A 11 -6.72 -0.73 0.62
CA ALA A 11 -5.32 -1.15 0.62
C ALA A 11 -5.02 -2.05 1.85
N SER A 12 -3.79 -2.03 2.36
CA SER A 12 -3.37 -2.89 3.49
C SER A 12 -4.21 -2.68 4.76
N ASN A 13 -4.57 -1.42 5.07
CA ASN A 13 -5.42 -1.06 6.21
C ASN A 13 -6.80 -1.73 6.20
N SER A 14 -7.29 -2.06 5.01
CA SER A 14 -8.58 -2.72 4.81
C SER A 14 -8.48 -4.26 4.79
N ILE A 15 -7.27 -4.82 4.71
CA ILE A 15 -7.01 -6.27 4.64
C ILE A 15 -6.75 -6.87 6.02
N LEU A 16 -6.02 -6.13 6.86
CA LEU A 16 -5.52 -6.62 8.14
C LEU A 16 -6.65 -7.24 8.99
N PRO A 17 -6.39 -8.38 9.66
CA PRO A 17 -7.38 -9.00 10.53
C PRO A 17 -7.71 -8.07 11.70
N GLY A 18 -8.96 -8.14 12.18
CA GLY A 18 -9.45 -7.20 13.19
C GLY A 18 -9.83 -5.85 12.58
N GLY A 19 -9.61 -4.76 13.31
CA GLY A 19 -9.74 -3.40 12.79
C GLY A 19 -11.06 -3.11 12.06
N LEU A 20 -10.96 -2.36 10.97
CA LEU A 20 -12.08 -1.97 10.12
C LEU A 20 -12.86 -3.19 9.61
N ARG A 21 -12.15 -4.24 9.17
CA ARG A 21 -12.75 -5.48 8.67
C ARG A 21 -13.66 -6.13 9.72
N ALA A 22 -13.20 -6.27 10.94
CA ALA A 22 -14.01 -6.82 12.03
C ALA A 22 -15.17 -5.89 12.40
N GLY A 23 -14.96 -4.58 12.36
CA GLY A 23 -16.01 -3.59 12.60
C GLY A 23 -17.12 -3.64 11.56
N LEU A 24 -16.80 -3.87 10.28
CA LEU A 24 -17.77 -3.97 9.19
C LEU A 24 -18.50 -5.33 9.15
N SER A 25 -17.85 -6.40 9.62
CA SER A 25 -18.38 -7.77 9.59
C SER A 25 -19.35 -8.06 10.74
N GLN A 26 -20.37 -7.22 10.91
CA GLN A 26 -21.42 -7.39 11.93
C GLN A 26 -22.47 -8.44 11.50
N SER A 27 -23.23 -8.97 12.46
CA SER A 27 -24.17 -10.09 12.23
C SER A 27 -25.26 -9.80 11.18
N ASN A 28 -25.67 -8.54 11.03
CA ASN A 28 -26.67 -8.04 10.09
C ASN A 28 -26.10 -7.67 8.71
N VAL A 29 -24.81 -7.88 8.48
CA VAL A 29 -24.10 -7.55 7.25
C VAL A 29 -23.61 -8.82 6.55
N ASP A 30 -23.72 -8.82 5.23
CA ASP A 30 -22.95 -9.69 4.35
C ASP A 30 -21.75 -8.89 3.85
N PHE A 31 -20.57 -9.16 4.43
CA PHE A 31 -19.38 -8.35 4.23
C PHE A 31 -18.42 -9.01 3.24
N ASP A 32 -18.04 -8.23 2.22
CA ASP A 32 -17.10 -8.64 1.20
C ASP A 32 -15.89 -7.69 1.12
N ASN A 33 -14.71 -8.26 0.87
CA ASN A 33 -13.46 -7.52 0.89
C ASN A 33 -12.65 -7.79 -0.37
N LEU A 34 -12.63 -6.81 -1.28
CA LEU A 34 -11.91 -6.84 -2.54
C LEU A 34 -10.58 -6.06 -2.47
N SER A 35 -10.06 -5.82 -1.27
CA SER A 35 -8.84 -5.05 -1.05
C SER A 35 -7.59 -5.80 -1.54
N ILE A 36 -6.63 -5.05 -2.08
CA ILE A 36 -5.32 -5.54 -2.53
C ILE A 36 -4.25 -4.71 -1.80
N GLY A 37 -3.18 -5.33 -1.31
CA GLY A 37 -2.17 -4.62 -0.53
C GLY A 37 -1.48 -3.51 -1.34
N GLY A 38 -1.37 -2.30 -0.78
CA GLY A 38 -0.71 -1.16 -1.44
C GLY A 38 -1.33 -0.75 -2.78
N SER A 39 -2.62 -1.00 -2.95
CA SER A 39 -3.39 -0.75 -4.17
C SER A 39 -3.75 0.74 -4.33
N ILE A 40 -3.47 1.30 -5.50
CA ILE A 40 -3.81 2.68 -5.88
C ILE A 40 -5.03 2.75 -6.79
N ALA A 41 -5.43 3.96 -7.21
CA ALA A 41 -6.65 4.16 -8.00
C ALA A 41 -6.79 3.27 -9.27
N SER A 42 -5.72 3.06 -10.04
CA SER A 42 -5.73 2.18 -11.24
C SER A 42 -6.10 0.73 -10.91
N SER A 43 -5.55 0.20 -9.83
CA SER A 43 -5.86 -1.16 -9.36
C SER A 43 -7.32 -1.29 -8.88
N LYS A 44 -7.94 -0.18 -8.46
CA LYS A 44 -9.37 -0.14 -8.13
C LYS A 44 -10.24 -0.17 -9.38
N ILE A 45 -9.85 0.52 -10.45
CA ILE A 45 -10.50 0.39 -11.76
C ILE A 45 -10.46 -1.07 -12.22
N TYR A 46 -9.30 -1.73 -12.13
CA TYR A 46 -9.17 -3.16 -12.38
C TYR A 46 -10.13 -4.00 -11.52
N THR A 47 -10.22 -3.70 -10.22
CA THR A 47 -11.11 -4.40 -9.27
C THR A 47 -12.57 -4.24 -9.66
N ILE A 48 -12.98 -3.04 -10.10
CA ILE A 48 -14.34 -2.76 -10.60
C ILE A 48 -14.68 -3.63 -11.79
N LEU A 49 -13.78 -3.73 -12.76
CA LEU A 49 -14.00 -4.53 -13.97
C LEU A 49 -14.09 -6.02 -13.64
N LYS A 50 -13.17 -6.53 -12.81
CA LYS A 50 -13.11 -7.94 -12.43
C LYS A 50 -14.32 -8.40 -11.61
N TYR A 51 -14.81 -7.55 -10.71
CA TYR A 51 -15.87 -7.90 -9.76
C TYR A 51 -17.14 -7.07 -9.95
N LYS A 52 -17.40 -6.65 -11.20
CA LYS A 52 -18.47 -5.74 -11.59
C LYS A 52 -19.82 -6.08 -10.94
N GLN A 53 -20.21 -7.35 -11.01
CA GLN A 53 -21.51 -7.78 -10.48
C GLN A 53 -21.59 -7.67 -8.95
N ARG A 54 -20.54 -8.06 -8.22
CA ARG A 54 -20.49 -7.97 -6.74
C ARG A 54 -20.59 -6.51 -6.28
N ILE A 55 -19.91 -5.61 -6.98
CA ILE A 55 -19.91 -4.17 -6.68
C ILE A 55 -21.26 -3.55 -7.00
N LYS A 56 -21.89 -3.92 -8.13
CA LYS A 56 -23.22 -3.44 -8.50
C LYS A 56 -24.31 -3.86 -7.50
N GLU A 57 -24.18 -5.06 -6.93
CA GLU A 57 -25.15 -5.60 -5.96
C GLU A 57 -24.95 -5.12 -4.52
N ALA A 58 -23.82 -4.47 -4.21
CA ALA A 58 -23.53 -4.00 -2.88
C ALA A 58 -24.48 -2.86 -2.49
N ASP A 59 -25.02 -2.94 -1.27
CA ASP A 59 -25.85 -1.87 -0.69
C ASP A 59 -24.99 -0.67 -0.29
N LEU A 60 -23.69 -0.88 0.00
CA LEU A 60 -22.68 0.14 0.21
C LEU A 60 -21.31 -0.33 -0.32
N VAL A 61 -20.65 0.52 -1.11
CA VAL A 61 -19.25 0.32 -1.52
C VAL A 61 -18.35 1.29 -0.77
N ILE A 62 -17.37 0.77 -0.03
CA ILE A 62 -16.37 1.57 0.69
C ILE A 62 -15.08 1.61 -0.14
N LEU A 63 -14.62 2.81 -0.46
CA LEU A 63 -13.37 3.07 -1.16
C LEU A 63 -12.30 3.56 -0.17
N GLU A 64 -11.11 2.97 -0.23
CA GLU A 64 -9.93 3.44 0.49
C GLU A 64 -8.67 3.24 -0.37
N CYS A 65 -7.96 4.33 -0.68
CA CYS A 65 -6.68 4.24 -1.39
C CYS A 65 -5.73 5.44 -1.18
N ASN A 66 -6.18 6.50 -0.48
CA ASN A 66 -5.44 7.77 -0.40
C ASN A 66 -4.00 7.59 0.13
N LEU A 67 -3.78 6.69 1.10
CA LEU A 67 -2.45 6.44 1.64
C LEU A 67 -1.51 5.84 0.60
N ALA A 68 -1.98 4.81 -0.11
CA ALA A 68 -1.20 4.17 -1.16
C ALA A 68 -0.93 5.14 -2.32
N ASP A 69 -1.91 5.95 -2.71
CA ASP A 69 -1.75 6.96 -3.76
C ASP A 69 -0.63 7.96 -3.40
N VAL A 70 -0.57 8.42 -2.14
CA VAL A 70 0.50 9.29 -1.64
C VAL A 70 1.85 8.58 -1.68
N ASP A 71 1.94 7.39 -1.12
CA ASP A 71 3.19 6.62 -1.07
C ASP A 71 3.75 6.39 -2.47
N ARG A 72 2.92 5.99 -3.43
CA ARG A 72 3.38 5.72 -4.80
C ARG A 72 3.91 6.97 -5.50
N VAL A 73 3.33 8.14 -5.26
CA VAL A 73 3.85 9.38 -5.82
C VAL A 73 5.15 9.78 -5.13
N VAL A 74 5.21 9.70 -3.79
CA VAL A 74 6.40 10.06 -3.00
C VAL A 74 7.60 9.16 -3.32
N PHE A 75 7.38 7.87 -3.54
CA PHE A 75 8.44 6.91 -3.89
C PHE A 75 8.74 6.84 -5.39
N ASP A 76 8.14 7.71 -6.21
CA ASP A 76 8.24 7.69 -7.67
C ASP A 76 8.00 6.27 -8.22
N ASP A 77 6.85 5.69 -7.87
CA ASP A 77 6.27 4.50 -8.51
C ASP A 77 5.24 4.89 -9.58
N ILE A 78 4.68 6.10 -9.50
CA ILE A 78 3.75 6.70 -10.47
C ILE A 78 3.93 8.23 -10.48
N GLY A 79 3.72 8.87 -11.62
CA GLY A 79 3.74 10.34 -11.69
C GLY A 79 2.52 10.96 -10.98
N PHE A 80 2.68 12.18 -10.44
CA PHE A 80 1.59 12.89 -9.77
C PHE A 80 0.39 13.12 -10.68
N GLU A 81 0.60 13.63 -11.90
CA GLU A 81 -0.48 13.87 -12.87
C GLU A 81 -1.21 12.57 -13.24
N GLU A 82 -0.46 11.48 -13.39
CA GLU A 82 -1.00 10.17 -13.68
C GLU A 82 -1.84 9.62 -12.52
N CYS A 83 -1.38 9.83 -11.28
CA CYS A 83 -2.13 9.51 -10.07
C CYS A 83 -3.46 10.26 -10.02
N ILE A 84 -3.46 11.58 -10.23
CA ILE A 84 -4.67 12.40 -10.25
C ILE A 84 -5.64 11.95 -11.35
N ARG A 85 -5.14 11.72 -12.57
CA ARG A 85 -5.92 11.19 -13.69
C ARG A 85 -6.58 9.85 -13.32
N ASN A 86 -5.81 8.92 -12.74
CA ASN A 86 -6.32 7.61 -12.34
C ASN A 86 -7.39 7.72 -11.24
N THR A 87 -7.23 8.64 -10.29
CA THR A 87 -8.22 8.91 -9.25
C THR A 87 -9.51 9.50 -9.84
N CYS A 88 -9.40 10.46 -10.77
CA CYS A 88 -10.57 10.98 -11.50
C CYS A 88 -11.32 9.88 -12.25
N TRP A 89 -10.58 9.01 -12.96
CA TRP A 89 -11.15 7.88 -13.67
C TRP A 89 -11.86 6.89 -12.74
N LEU A 90 -11.23 6.55 -11.61
CA LEU A 90 -11.81 5.64 -10.62
C LEU A 90 -13.17 6.14 -10.13
N TYR A 91 -13.27 7.41 -9.75
CA TYR A 91 -14.53 7.94 -9.21
C TYR A 91 -15.65 7.90 -10.25
N GLU A 92 -15.33 8.15 -11.52
CA GLU A 92 -16.32 8.05 -12.58
C GLU A 92 -16.71 6.58 -12.89
N GLU A 93 -15.78 5.61 -12.81
CA GLU A 93 -16.13 4.20 -12.92
C GLU A 93 -17.02 3.74 -11.75
N LEU A 94 -16.77 4.23 -10.54
CA LEU A 94 -17.62 3.97 -9.39
C LEU A 94 -19.02 4.56 -9.56
N TYR A 95 -19.08 5.78 -10.09
CA TYR A 95 -20.33 6.47 -10.35
C TYR A 95 -21.22 5.70 -11.32
N LYS A 96 -20.63 5.05 -12.33
CA LYS A 96 -21.36 4.23 -13.31
C LYS A 96 -21.93 2.94 -12.73
N ILE A 97 -21.33 2.39 -11.68
CA ILE A 97 -21.59 1.01 -11.25
C ILE A 97 -22.40 0.89 -9.96
N ASN A 98 -22.23 1.82 -9.02
CA ASN A 98 -22.89 1.75 -7.73
C ASN A 98 -23.39 3.13 -7.29
N GLU A 99 -24.62 3.16 -6.79
CA GLU A 99 -25.30 4.40 -6.40
C GLU A 99 -24.97 4.86 -4.99
N LYS A 100 -24.32 4.05 -4.13
CA LYS A 100 -24.01 4.40 -2.73
C LYS A 100 -22.57 4.05 -2.40
N VAL A 101 -21.71 5.05 -2.55
CA VAL A 101 -20.27 4.96 -2.29
C VAL A 101 -19.90 5.77 -1.05
N LEU A 102 -19.03 5.21 -0.22
CA LEU A 102 -18.37 5.86 0.91
C LEU A 102 -16.86 5.91 0.66
N ASN A 103 -16.31 7.10 0.52
CA ASN A 103 -14.88 7.34 0.47
C ASN A 103 -14.30 7.53 1.88
N LEU A 104 -13.37 6.66 2.25
CA LEU A 104 -12.69 6.70 3.54
C LEU A 104 -11.28 7.28 3.35
N LEU A 105 -11.06 8.50 3.82
CA LEU A 105 -9.75 9.15 3.83
C LEU A 105 -9.06 8.86 5.15
N LEU A 106 -8.06 7.98 5.10
CA LEU A 106 -7.29 7.60 6.27
C LEU A 106 -6.21 8.63 6.61
N VAL A 107 -5.78 8.62 7.88
CA VAL A 107 -4.73 9.50 8.38
C VAL A 107 -3.40 9.11 7.75
N ASN A 108 -2.72 10.09 7.15
CA ASN A 108 -1.40 9.90 6.55
C ASN A 108 -0.31 10.45 7.48
N THR A 109 0.85 9.79 7.50
CA THR A 109 2.01 10.21 8.28
C THR A 109 2.88 11.24 7.57
N HIS A 110 2.80 11.30 6.25
CA HIS A 110 3.54 12.22 5.41
C HIS A 110 2.87 13.59 5.41
N LYS A 111 3.45 14.56 6.14
CA LYS A 111 3.06 15.96 6.06
C LYS A 111 3.74 16.64 4.87
N ASN A 112 3.24 16.38 3.66
CA ASN A 112 3.73 17.03 2.44
C ASN A 112 2.58 17.50 1.54
N GLU A 113 2.88 18.39 0.58
CA GLU A 113 1.87 18.94 -0.33
C GLU A 113 1.19 17.86 -1.19
N VAL A 114 1.89 16.76 -1.51
CA VAL A 114 1.31 15.64 -2.27
C VAL A 114 0.16 14.98 -1.51
N GLU A 115 0.30 14.78 -0.19
CA GLU A 115 -0.77 14.29 0.68
C GLU A 115 -1.98 15.20 0.61
N LYS A 116 -1.77 16.50 0.79
CA LYS A 116 -2.83 17.50 0.74
C LYS A 116 -3.55 17.48 -0.61
N TYR A 117 -2.81 17.47 -1.72
CA TYR A 117 -3.39 17.47 -3.05
C TYR A 117 -4.16 16.19 -3.36
N ILE A 118 -3.63 15.02 -2.96
CA ILE A 118 -4.33 13.75 -3.13
C ILE A 118 -5.62 13.75 -2.31
N ARG A 119 -5.58 14.19 -1.05
CA ARG A 119 -6.78 14.31 -0.22
C ARG A 119 -7.78 15.30 -0.82
N ASN A 120 -7.32 16.43 -1.35
CA ASN A 120 -8.16 17.42 -2.03
C ASN A 120 -8.85 16.85 -3.27
N ILE A 121 -8.17 16.07 -4.12
CA ILE A 121 -8.83 15.49 -5.30
C ILE A 121 -9.94 14.51 -4.88
N HIS A 122 -9.71 13.70 -3.86
CA HIS A 122 -10.76 12.82 -3.34
C HIS A 122 -11.98 13.61 -2.86
N LYS A 123 -11.76 14.74 -2.15
CA LYS A 123 -12.85 15.62 -1.69
C LYS A 123 -13.61 16.26 -2.85
N LEU A 124 -12.88 16.79 -3.83
CA LEU A 124 -13.45 17.38 -5.03
C LEU A 124 -14.37 16.39 -5.76
N LEU A 125 -13.90 15.14 -5.91
CA LEU A 125 -14.66 14.11 -6.60
C LEU A 125 -15.83 13.59 -5.77
N CYS A 126 -15.72 13.56 -4.44
CA CYS A 126 -16.88 13.26 -3.57
C CYS A 126 -17.99 14.29 -3.78
N ASN A 127 -17.67 15.58 -3.79
CA ASN A 127 -18.65 16.64 -4.07
C ASN A 127 -19.19 16.54 -5.49
N LYS A 128 -18.32 16.28 -6.48
CA LYS A 128 -18.74 16.12 -7.88
C LYS A 128 -19.78 15.03 -8.03
N TYR A 129 -19.52 13.83 -7.51
CA TYR A 129 -20.38 12.65 -7.71
C TYR A 129 -21.43 12.42 -6.62
N GLY A 130 -21.41 13.21 -5.54
CA GLY A 130 -22.27 12.99 -4.37
C GLY A 130 -21.91 11.70 -3.63
N PHE A 131 -20.62 11.42 -3.47
CA PHE A 131 -20.18 10.27 -2.66
C PHE A 131 -20.05 10.70 -1.21
N ASN A 132 -20.51 9.83 -0.31
CA ASN A 132 -20.33 10.00 1.13
C ASN A 132 -18.83 9.98 1.44
N SER A 133 -18.39 10.72 2.45
CA SER A 133 -16.98 10.76 2.83
C SER A 133 -16.80 10.77 4.35
N ILE A 134 -15.78 10.07 4.82
CA ILE A 134 -15.25 10.18 6.18
C ILE A 134 -13.81 10.64 6.05
N ASP A 135 -13.50 11.83 6.55
CA ASP A 135 -12.15 12.40 6.55
C ASP A 135 -11.49 12.26 7.92
N MET A 136 -10.84 11.11 8.14
CA MET A 136 -10.11 10.89 9.38
C MET A 136 -8.90 11.80 9.49
N HIS A 137 -8.24 12.16 8.38
CA HIS A 137 -7.07 13.03 8.44
C HIS A 137 -7.46 14.41 9.00
N SER A 138 -8.45 15.06 8.41
CA SER A 138 -8.92 16.37 8.90
C SER A 138 -9.52 16.30 10.29
N TYR A 139 -10.18 15.18 10.67
CA TYR A 139 -10.61 14.96 12.04
C TYR A 139 -9.42 15.00 13.02
N TYR A 140 -8.32 14.29 12.70
CA TYR A 140 -7.15 14.22 13.57
C TYR A 140 -6.40 15.56 13.65
N GLU A 141 -6.32 16.30 12.53
CA GLU A 141 -5.73 17.64 12.49
C GLU A 141 -6.53 18.62 13.37
N SER A 142 -7.85 18.69 13.17
CA SER A 142 -8.72 19.66 13.86
C SER A 142 -8.81 19.47 15.37
N ARG A 143 -8.46 18.28 15.87
CA ARG A 143 -8.47 17.91 17.29
C ARG A 143 -7.08 17.83 17.90
N GLU A 144 -6.03 18.21 17.16
CA GLU A 144 -4.64 18.21 17.62
C GLU A 144 -4.13 16.83 18.09
N ILE A 145 -4.72 15.75 17.58
CA ILE A 145 -4.38 14.35 17.96
C ILE A 145 -3.51 13.65 16.91
N LEU A 146 -3.12 14.34 15.84
CA LEU A 146 -2.26 13.76 14.81
C LEU A 146 -0.92 13.26 15.41
N ASN A 147 -0.30 14.02 16.32
CA ASN A 147 0.95 13.60 16.95
C ASN A 147 0.80 12.33 17.82
N PHE A 148 -0.37 12.11 18.42
CA PHE A 148 -0.67 10.87 19.13
C PHE A 148 -0.72 9.67 18.17
N PHE A 149 -1.24 9.85 16.97
CA PHE A 149 -1.19 8.80 15.95
C PHE A 149 0.24 8.53 15.47
N LEU A 150 1.02 9.59 15.21
CA LEU A 150 2.39 9.48 14.72
C LEU A 150 3.36 8.83 15.71
N SER A 151 3.04 8.84 17.01
CA SER A 151 3.84 8.15 18.03
C SER A 151 3.56 6.65 18.11
N HIS A 152 2.58 6.14 17.36
CA HIS A 152 2.31 4.70 17.28
C HIS A 152 3.51 3.98 16.61
N PRO A 153 3.97 2.81 17.10
CA PRO A 153 5.12 2.11 16.54
C PRO A 153 4.98 1.72 15.06
N ASP A 154 3.74 1.57 14.59
CA ASP A 154 3.42 1.32 13.19
C ASP A 154 2.46 2.41 12.69
N PRO A 155 2.94 3.64 12.44
CA PRO A 155 2.07 4.74 12.06
C PRO A 155 1.63 4.60 10.58
N THR A 156 2.08 3.58 9.86
CA THR A 156 1.61 3.26 8.51
C THR A 156 0.25 2.57 8.51
N HIS A 157 -0.10 1.91 9.61
CA HIS A 157 -1.39 1.27 9.80
C HIS A 157 -2.23 1.98 10.86
N GLN A 158 -3.52 2.07 10.61
CA GLN A 158 -4.46 2.70 11.53
C GLN A 158 -4.63 1.86 12.80
N ILE A 159 -4.89 2.52 13.94
CA ILE A 159 -5.07 1.84 15.23
C ILE A 159 -6.32 0.94 15.17
N SER A 160 -6.13 -0.36 15.38
CA SER A 160 -7.18 -1.38 15.17
C SER A 160 -8.46 -1.13 15.97
N THR A 161 -8.37 -0.72 17.24
CA THR A 161 -9.56 -0.47 18.07
C THR A 161 -10.40 0.70 17.53
N ILE A 162 -9.75 1.77 17.07
CA ILE A 162 -10.40 2.92 16.46
C ILE A 162 -11.11 2.49 15.18
N MET A 163 -10.40 1.76 14.31
CA MET A 163 -10.97 1.28 13.05
C MET A 163 -12.11 0.29 13.23
N TYR A 164 -12.06 -0.55 14.26
CA TYR A 164 -13.16 -1.44 14.63
C TYR A 164 -14.43 -0.67 14.99
N ASN A 165 -14.30 0.35 15.84
CA ASN A 165 -15.44 1.17 16.24
C ASN A 165 -15.96 2.03 15.09
N LEU A 166 -15.08 2.53 14.23
CA LEU A 166 -15.47 3.19 12.98
C LEU A 166 -16.29 2.25 12.09
N GLY A 167 -15.83 1.01 11.87
CA GLY A 167 -16.57 0.02 11.10
C GLY A 167 -17.96 -0.26 11.66
N LYS A 168 -18.09 -0.38 13.00
CA LYS A 168 -19.39 -0.53 13.65
C LYS A 168 -20.30 0.69 13.45
N ASN A 169 -19.74 1.89 13.54
CA ASN A 169 -20.49 3.13 13.32
C ASN A 169 -20.99 3.23 11.88
N ILE A 170 -20.18 2.83 10.90
CA ILE A 170 -20.57 2.74 9.48
C ILE A 170 -21.75 1.77 9.31
N VAL A 171 -21.65 0.55 9.85
CA VAL A 171 -22.73 -0.45 9.75
C VAL A 171 -24.03 0.05 10.38
N THR A 172 -23.94 0.68 11.55
CA THR A 172 -25.10 1.20 12.28
C THR A 172 -25.80 2.33 11.52
N ASN A 173 -25.07 3.07 10.66
CA ASN A 173 -25.57 4.22 9.91
C ASN A 173 -25.75 3.95 8.42
N ILE A 174 -25.77 2.69 7.99
CA ILE A 174 -25.77 2.34 6.56
C ILE A 174 -26.95 2.92 5.75
N GLU A 175 -28.11 3.06 6.41
CA GLU A 175 -29.30 3.65 5.79
C GLU A 175 -29.21 5.19 5.64
N ASN A 176 -28.32 5.84 6.39
CA ASN A 176 -28.17 7.30 6.38
C ASN A 176 -27.31 7.79 5.19
N PHE A 177 -26.45 6.94 4.65
CA PHE A 177 -25.60 7.25 3.51
C PHE A 177 -26.43 7.59 2.27
N LYS A 178 -26.04 8.68 1.60
CA LYS A 178 -26.71 9.24 0.43
C LYS A 178 -26.37 8.46 -0.82
N LYS A 179 -27.32 8.50 -1.76
CA LYS A 179 -27.06 8.06 -3.12
C LYS A 179 -26.27 9.12 -3.88
N SER A 180 -25.51 8.69 -4.87
CA SER A 180 -24.78 9.53 -5.81
C SER A 180 -25.72 10.49 -6.55
N LYS A 181 -25.18 11.63 -6.93
CA LYS A 181 -25.87 12.65 -7.75
C LYS A 181 -26.29 12.05 -9.10
N ILE A 182 -27.30 12.59 -9.76
CA ILE A 182 -27.75 12.10 -11.08
C ILE A 182 -27.26 13.01 -12.21
N ASN A 183 -27.26 12.47 -13.44
CA ASN A 183 -26.98 13.22 -14.68
C ASN A 183 -25.60 13.89 -14.76
N ILE A 184 -24.57 13.28 -14.17
CA ILE A 184 -23.20 13.76 -14.32
C ILE A 184 -22.59 13.23 -15.61
N LYS A 185 -21.99 14.13 -16.39
CA LYS A 185 -21.33 13.78 -17.65
C LYS A 185 -20.09 12.92 -17.39
N GLN A 186 -19.96 11.87 -18.20
CA GLN A 186 -18.91 10.87 -18.13
C GLN A 186 -17.92 11.09 -19.28
N HIS A 187 -16.64 10.94 -18.98
CA HIS A 187 -15.52 11.24 -19.86
C HIS A 187 -14.42 10.18 -19.85
N ASN A 188 -14.54 9.11 -19.07
CA ASN A 188 -13.53 8.08 -19.01
C ASN A 188 -13.34 7.37 -20.36
N PRO A 189 -12.11 6.90 -20.64
CA PRO A 189 -11.90 5.93 -21.71
C PRO A 189 -12.65 4.63 -21.42
N LEU A 190 -12.80 3.80 -22.46
CA LEU A 190 -13.23 2.42 -22.28
C LEU A 190 -12.11 1.62 -21.63
N PHE A 191 -12.37 1.06 -20.45
CA PHE A 191 -11.43 0.15 -19.80
C PHE A 191 -11.74 -1.32 -20.11
N LEU A 192 -10.68 -2.11 -20.30
CA LEU A 192 -10.76 -3.57 -20.46
C LEU A 192 -9.86 -4.24 -19.42
N TYR A 193 -10.32 -5.35 -18.86
CA TYR A 193 -9.45 -6.27 -18.13
C TYR A 193 -9.24 -7.52 -18.99
N LEU A 194 -7.99 -7.96 -19.12
CA LEU A 194 -7.61 -9.15 -19.88
C LEU A 194 -6.84 -10.10 -18.99
N THR A 195 -7.10 -11.39 -19.10
CA THR A 195 -6.26 -12.44 -18.54
C THR A 195 -5.23 -12.89 -19.58
N PRO A 196 -4.15 -13.57 -19.17
CA PRO A 196 -3.24 -14.23 -20.11
C PRO A 196 -3.90 -15.21 -21.09
N LEU A 197 -5.10 -15.73 -20.81
CA LEU A 197 -5.88 -16.56 -21.75
C LEU A 197 -6.53 -15.75 -22.89
N ASP A 198 -6.69 -14.44 -22.69
CA ASP A 198 -7.20 -13.54 -23.73
C ASP A 198 -6.11 -13.11 -24.73
N LEU A 199 -4.88 -13.60 -24.53
CA LEU A 199 -3.72 -13.36 -25.40
C LEU A 199 -3.41 -14.60 -26.24
N ASP A 200 -2.78 -14.40 -27.39
CA ASP A 200 -2.35 -15.48 -28.27
C ASP A 200 -1.04 -16.10 -27.74
N LEU A 201 -1.06 -17.39 -27.40
CA LEU A 201 0.16 -18.14 -27.05
C LEU A 201 0.96 -18.43 -28.32
N ILE A 202 2.10 -17.75 -28.48
CA ILE A 202 2.95 -17.87 -29.67
C ILE A 202 4.03 -18.92 -29.48
N GLU A 203 4.61 -19.00 -28.28
CA GLU A 203 5.68 -19.96 -27.94
C GLU A 203 5.49 -20.47 -26.50
N GLY A 204 5.86 -21.73 -26.27
CA GLY A 204 5.88 -22.36 -24.95
C GLY A 204 4.52 -22.84 -24.45
N ASN A 205 4.34 -22.78 -23.13
CA ASN A 205 3.13 -23.20 -22.43
C ASN A 205 2.73 -22.18 -21.37
N LEU A 206 1.46 -22.22 -20.98
CA LEU A 206 0.89 -21.32 -19.99
C LEU A 206 0.33 -22.15 -18.83
N GLN A 207 1.08 -22.24 -17.73
CA GLN A 207 0.65 -23.02 -16.57
C GLN A 207 -0.32 -22.20 -15.70
N TYR A 208 -1.50 -22.76 -15.44
CA TYR A 208 -2.50 -22.18 -14.57
C TYR A 208 -2.24 -22.52 -13.09
N SER A 209 -2.50 -21.57 -12.21
CA SER A 209 -2.54 -21.78 -10.76
C SER A 209 -3.64 -20.93 -10.13
N LEU A 210 -4.33 -21.49 -9.12
CA LEU A 210 -5.27 -20.77 -8.27
C LEU A 210 -4.62 -20.51 -6.91
N LYS A 211 -4.21 -19.26 -6.66
CA LYS A 211 -3.64 -18.82 -5.40
C LYS A 211 -4.75 -18.58 -4.38
N LYS A 212 -4.64 -19.18 -3.20
CA LYS A 212 -5.60 -19.04 -2.09
C LYS A 212 -4.91 -18.46 -0.87
N HIS A 213 -5.55 -17.51 -0.21
CA HIS A 213 -5.04 -16.92 1.02
C HIS A 213 -6.20 -16.58 1.98
N PRO A 214 -6.06 -16.77 3.30
CA PRO A 214 -7.16 -16.52 4.26
C PRO A 214 -7.71 -15.09 4.25
N LEU A 215 -6.85 -14.12 3.89
CA LEU A 215 -7.18 -12.69 3.92
C LEU A 215 -7.54 -12.09 2.55
N PHE A 216 -7.14 -12.73 1.45
CA PHE A 216 -7.31 -12.19 0.09
C PHE A 216 -8.31 -13.01 -0.72
N GLN A 217 -8.89 -12.39 -1.73
CA GLN A 217 -9.68 -13.11 -2.73
C GLN A 217 -8.81 -14.14 -3.46
N GLU A 218 -9.42 -15.25 -3.87
CA GLU A 218 -8.74 -16.23 -4.70
C GLU A 218 -8.26 -15.57 -6.00
N CYS A 219 -7.02 -15.85 -6.38
CA CYS A 219 -6.38 -15.22 -7.53
C CYS A 219 -5.95 -16.26 -8.54
N GLN A 220 -6.52 -16.19 -9.73
CA GLN A 220 -6.08 -16.99 -10.88
C GLN A 220 -4.83 -16.35 -11.46
N THR A 221 -3.80 -17.16 -11.65
CA THR A 221 -2.52 -16.73 -12.21
C THR A 221 -2.06 -17.69 -13.29
N TYR A 222 -1.32 -17.15 -14.25
CA TYR A 222 -0.73 -17.89 -15.34
C TYR A 222 0.76 -17.60 -15.40
N ARG A 223 1.55 -18.68 -15.39
CA ARG A 223 3.00 -18.58 -15.31
C ARG A 223 3.62 -18.33 -16.67
N ILE A 224 4.43 -17.29 -16.74
CA ILE A 224 5.28 -16.94 -17.88
C ILE A 224 6.71 -17.28 -17.51
N GLU A 225 7.26 -18.32 -18.14
CA GLU A 225 8.65 -18.77 -17.99
C GLU A 225 9.50 -18.34 -19.20
N LEU A 226 10.77 -18.71 -19.22
CA LEU A 226 11.74 -18.32 -20.26
C LEU A 226 11.25 -18.56 -21.69
N ASN A 227 10.59 -19.69 -21.93
CA ASN A 227 10.14 -20.11 -23.26
C ASN A 227 8.68 -19.74 -23.55
N THR A 228 8.00 -19.04 -22.64
CA THR A 228 6.60 -18.62 -22.81
C THR A 228 6.54 -17.23 -23.42
N LYS A 229 5.82 -17.11 -24.54
CA LYS A 229 5.58 -15.83 -25.22
C LYS A 229 4.12 -15.69 -25.58
N LEU A 230 3.53 -14.60 -25.11
CA LEU A 230 2.13 -14.25 -25.37
C LEU A 230 2.07 -12.98 -26.20
N LYS A 231 1.16 -12.94 -27.17
CA LYS A 231 0.96 -11.78 -28.04
C LYS A 231 -0.42 -11.19 -27.79
N PHE A 232 -0.52 -9.87 -27.76
CA PHE A 232 -1.82 -9.21 -27.70
C PHE A 232 -2.54 -9.37 -29.06
N PRO A 233 -3.79 -9.85 -29.07
CA PRO A 233 -4.59 -9.92 -30.29
C PRO A 233 -4.73 -8.54 -30.94
N THR A 234 -4.75 -8.52 -32.27
CA THR A 234 -4.79 -7.28 -33.08
C THR A 234 -6.01 -6.41 -32.78
N LYS A 235 -7.12 -6.99 -32.28
CA LYS A 235 -8.31 -6.24 -31.83
C LYS A 235 -8.05 -5.26 -30.69
N TYR A 236 -6.95 -5.45 -29.94
CA TYR A 236 -6.53 -4.53 -28.88
C TYR A 236 -5.49 -3.50 -29.36
N SER A 237 -5.22 -3.42 -30.66
CA SER A 237 -4.36 -2.35 -31.20
C SER A 237 -4.96 -0.98 -30.86
N ASN A 238 -4.10 0.00 -30.60
CA ASN A 238 -4.42 1.35 -30.13
C ASN A 238 -4.94 1.44 -28.69
N PHE A 239 -5.06 0.35 -27.94
CA PHE A 239 -5.28 0.44 -26.49
C PHE A 239 -3.98 0.79 -25.77
N ILE A 240 -4.08 1.56 -24.71
CA ILE A 240 -2.99 1.87 -23.78
C ILE A 240 -2.96 0.79 -22.71
N LEU A 241 -1.78 0.21 -22.47
CA LEU A 241 -1.55 -0.67 -21.33
C LEU A 241 -1.33 0.16 -20.06
N ILE A 242 -2.27 0.06 -19.12
CA ILE A 242 -2.26 0.83 -17.86
C ILE A 242 -1.50 0.10 -16.75
N GLY A 243 -1.67 -1.21 -16.65
CA GLY A 243 -1.07 -1.98 -15.55
C GLY A 243 -1.27 -3.48 -15.69
N MET A 244 -0.64 -4.22 -14.79
CA MET A 244 -0.77 -5.67 -14.69
C MET A 244 -0.87 -6.12 -13.22
N HIS A 245 -1.72 -7.10 -12.96
CA HIS A 245 -1.82 -7.77 -11.67
C HIS A 245 -0.94 -9.02 -11.70
N THR A 246 0.01 -9.12 -10.77
CA THR A 246 0.88 -10.27 -10.57
C THR A 246 0.71 -10.87 -9.18
N TYR A 247 0.94 -12.17 -9.07
CA TYR A 247 0.97 -12.84 -7.76
C TYR A 247 2.00 -13.96 -7.78
N ASN A 248 3.26 -13.56 -7.61
CA ASN A 248 4.38 -14.47 -7.43
C ASN A 248 4.42 -14.96 -5.99
N GLU A 249 4.72 -16.24 -5.78
CA GLU A 249 4.80 -16.82 -4.45
C GLU A 249 5.93 -17.84 -4.36
N GLU A 250 6.82 -17.64 -3.39
CA GLU A 250 7.80 -18.62 -2.98
C GLU A 250 7.65 -18.97 -1.51
N LEU A 251 7.01 -20.11 -1.22
CA LEU A 251 6.61 -20.53 0.12
C LEU A 251 7.79 -20.70 1.10
N LYS A 252 9.00 -20.93 0.56
CA LYS A 252 10.24 -21.03 1.35
C LYS A 252 10.70 -19.67 1.88
N ILE A 253 10.24 -18.57 1.30
CA ILE A 253 10.68 -17.21 1.64
C ILE A 253 9.69 -16.56 2.59
N LYS A 254 9.98 -16.66 3.90
CA LYS A 254 9.13 -16.06 4.95
C LYS A 254 9.50 -14.62 5.29
N ASN A 255 10.76 -14.22 5.09
CA ASN A 255 11.24 -12.89 5.44
C ASN A 255 10.72 -11.83 4.44
N TRP A 256 10.16 -10.74 4.97
CA TRP A 256 9.55 -9.66 4.18
C TRP A 256 10.52 -9.02 3.18
N MET A 257 11.73 -8.66 3.61
CA MET A 257 12.75 -8.09 2.72
C MET A 257 13.19 -9.07 1.64
N LYS A 258 13.39 -10.34 2.00
CA LYS A 258 13.72 -11.37 1.01
C LYS A 258 12.64 -11.53 -0.05
N LYS A 259 11.35 -11.48 0.32
CA LYS A 259 10.24 -11.51 -0.67
C LYS A 259 10.34 -10.35 -1.66
N ARG A 260 10.72 -9.15 -1.20
CA ARG A 260 10.89 -7.96 -2.05
C ARG A 260 12.10 -8.06 -2.98
N GLN A 261 13.14 -8.78 -2.55
CA GLN A 261 14.34 -9.08 -3.34
C GLN A 261 14.17 -10.30 -4.26
N SER A 262 13.08 -11.07 -4.11
CA SER A 262 12.72 -12.20 -4.95
C SER A 262 11.74 -11.77 -6.03
N TYR A 263 12.24 -11.50 -7.24
CA TYR A 263 11.47 -10.99 -8.36
C TYR A 263 11.92 -11.59 -9.70
N GLY A 264 10.98 -11.63 -10.64
CA GLY A 264 11.24 -11.87 -12.06
C GLY A 264 10.93 -10.62 -12.88
N ASN A 265 11.50 -10.53 -14.09
CA ASN A 265 11.29 -9.46 -15.05
C ASN A 265 10.48 -9.96 -16.25
N ILE A 266 9.48 -9.18 -16.67
CA ILE A 266 8.72 -9.39 -17.90
C ILE A 266 9.05 -8.27 -18.88
N ALA A 267 9.40 -8.63 -20.11
CA ALA A 267 9.50 -7.69 -21.21
C ALA A 267 8.15 -7.55 -21.90
N ILE A 268 7.73 -6.32 -22.12
CA ILE A 268 6.55 -5.93 -22.88
C ILE A 268 7.05 -5.12 -24.07
N THR A 269 6.93 -5.68 -25.26
CA THR A 269 7.62 -5.17 -26.45
C THR A 269 6.66 -5.01 -27.60
N ASN A 270 6.80 -3.91 -28.33
CA ASN A 270 6.09 -3.60 -29.57
C ASN A 270 7.08 -3.07 -30.62
N ASP A 271 6.62 -2.48 -31.72
CA ASP A 271 7.50 -2.00 -32.81
C ASP A 271 8.37 -0.79 -32.42
N THR A 272 7.98 -0.05 -31.37
CA THR A 272 8.57 1.26 -31.02
C THR A 272 9.21 1.28 -29.64
N CYS A 273 8.90 0.31 -28.78
CA CYS A 273 9.17 0.35 -27.37
C CYS A 273 9.35 -1.04 -26.77
N CYS A 274 10.25 -1.14 -25.79
CA CYS A 274 10.38 -2.29 -24.89
C CYS A 274 10.40 -1.76 -23.45
N ILE A 275 9.49 -2.26 -22.62
CA ILE A 275 9.43 -2.03 -21.18
C ILE A 275 9.82 -3.33 -20.51
N VAL A 276 10.68 -3.27 -19.49
CA VAL A 276 11.01 -4.41 -18.64
C VAL A 276 10.50 -4.10 -17.22
N LYS A 277 9.47 -4.83 -16.79
CA LYS A 277 8.80 -4.64 -15.50
C LYS A 277 9.14 -5.77 -14.54
N ALA A 278 9.48 -5.43 -13.31
CA ALA A 278 9.81 -6.42 -12.28
C ALA A 278 8.57 -6.73 -11.42
N ALA A 279 8.42 -7.98 -11.01
CA ALA A 279 7.37 -8.42 -10.10
C ALA A 279 7.96 -9.25 -8.95
N ALA A 280 7.87 -8.74 -7.73
CA ALA A 280 8.32 -9.43 -6.52
C ALA A 280 7.37 -10.55 -6.08
N CYS A 281 7.78 -11.38 -5.11
CA CYS A 281 6.96 -12.41 -4.44
C CYS A 281 5.83 -11.84 -3.58
N TYR A 282 4.92 -11.11 -4.22
CA TYR A 282 3.73 -10.50 -3.64
C TYR A 282 2.55 -10.57 -4.61
N ASN A 283 1.35 -10.46 -4.05
CA ASN A 283 0.13 -10.12 -4.77
C ASN A 283 0.10 -8.59 -4.95
N THR A 284 0.39 -8.09 -6.15
CA THR A 284 0.44 -6.66 -6.44
C THR A 284 -0.16 -6.30 -7.77
N PHE A 285 -0.74 -5.11 -7.84
CA PHE A 285 -1.00 -4.42 -9.10
C PHE A 285 0.18 -3.50 -9.40
N LEU A 286 0.70 -3.62 -10.63
CA LEU A 286 1.87 -2.92 -11.12
C LEU A 286 1.46 -2.02 -12.29
N ASP A 287 1.49 -0.72 -12.07
CA ASP A 287 1.24 0.30 -13.10
C ASP A 287 2.36 0.32 -14.14
N ILE A 288 2.02 0.57 -15.40
CA ILE A 288 2.99 0.81 -16.47
C ILE A 288 3.18 2.31 -16.61
N LYS A 289 4.36 2.81 -16.20
CA LYS A 289 4.62 4.26 -16.18
C LYS A 289 4.70 4.85 -17.59
N LYS A 290 5.37 4.12 -18.48
CA LYS A 290 5.55 4.59 -19.86
C LYS A 290 4.24 4.47 -20.61
N HIS A 291 3.85 5.53 -21.31
CA HIS A 291 2.72 5.49 -22.23
C HIS A 291 2.94 4.44 -23.32
N PHE A 292 2.34 3.25 -23.15
CA PHE A 292 2.57 2.09 -23.99
C PHE A 292 1.29 1.77 -24.77
N ILE A 293 1.31 2.07 -26.07
CA ILE A 293 0.22 1.76 -26.98
C ILE A 293 0.46 0.37 -27.57
N ILE A 294 -0.53 -0.50 -27.45
CA ILE A 294 -0.54 -1.83 -28.05
C ILE A 294 -0.65 -1.68 -29.58
N ASP A 295 0.23 -2.34 -30.29
CA ASP A 295 0.20 -2.50 -31.75
C ASP A 295 0.06 -3.99 -32.13
N LYS A 296 -0.01 -4.24 -33.44
CA LYS A 296 -0.13 -5.58 -34.01
C LYS A 296 1.04 -6.52 -33.70
N ASN A 297 2.16 -6.00 -33.20
CA ASN A 297 3.39 -6.73 -32.91
C ASN A 297 3.68 -6.77 -31.41
N THR A 298 2.72 -6.35 -30.58
CA THR A 298 2.91 -6.29 -29.14
C THR A 298 2.88 -7.68 -28.51
N TYR A 299 3.94 -8.05 -27.81
CA TYR A 299 4.06 -9.31 -27.08
C TYR A 299 4.70 -9.13 -25.72
N ILE A 300 4.50 -10.13 -24.86
CA ILE A 300 5.12 -10.26 -23.54
C ILE A 300 5.89 -11.57 -23.44
N LYS A 301 7.01 -11.53 -22.70
CA LYS A 301 7.83 -12.71 -22.38
C LYS A 301 8.65 -12.48 -21.12
N PHE A 302 9.10 -13.56 -20.50
CA PHE A 302 10.10 -13.46 -19.43
C PHE A 302 11.43 -12.89 -19.97
N GLU A 303 12.09 -12.02 -19.22
CA GLU A 303 13.27 -11.27 -19.66
C GLU A 303 14.49 -11.56 -18.78
N THR A 304 15.52 -12.20 -19.34
CA THR A 304 16.75 -12.59 -18.62
C THR A 304 17.93 -11.65 -18.83
N ASN A 305 17.93 -10.89 -19.92
CA ASN A 305 19.12 -10.22 -20.44
C ASN A 305 19.09 -8.72 -20.12
N LYS A 306 17.91 -8.11 -20.08
CA LYS A 306 17.73 -6.67 -19.83
C LYS A 306 17.34 -6.40 -18.37
N PRO A 307 17.91 -5.36 -17.73
CA PRO A 307 17.46 -4.90 -16.42
C PRO A 307 16.06 -4.27 -16.52
N ALA A 308 15.37 -4.19 -15.39
CA ALA A 308 14.09 -3.47 -15.32
C ALA A 308 14.25 -1.99 -15.72
N THR A 309 13.38 -1.53 -16.63
CA THR A 309 13.42 -0.17 -17.20
C THR A 309 12.66 0.85 -16.36
N GLU A 310 11.81 0.39 -15.44
CA GLU A 310 11.05 1.26 -14.53
C GLU A 310 10.97 0.65 -13.13
N ASN A 311 10.74 1.50 -12.13
CA ASN A 311 10.49 1.07 -10.77
C ASN A 311 9.22 0.21 -10.71
N SER A 312 9.18 -0.69 -9.75
CA SER A 312 8.07 -1.60 -9.54
C SER A 312 7.80 -1.70 -8.06
N PHE A 313 6.55 -1.49 -7.69
CA PHE A 313 6.14 -1.53 -6.30
C PHE A 313 6.51 -2.85 -5.64
N MET A 314 6.92 -2.76 -4.36
CA MET A 314 7.38 -3.88 -3.54
C MET A 314 8.64 -4.57 -4.04
N VAL A 315 9.27 -4.14 -5.14
CA VAL A 315 10.55 -4.69 -5.59
C VAL A 315 11.69 -3.95 -4.90
N VAL A 316 12.66 -4.69 -4.37
CA VAL A 316 13.94 -4.18 -3.91
C VAL A 316 15.00 -4.75 -4.84
N PHE A 317 15.49 -3.92 -5.74
CA PHE A 317 16.45 -4.32 -6.76
C PHE A 317 17.82 -4.67 -6.16
N SER A 318 18.47 -5.66 -6.78
CA SER A 318 19.92 -5.88 -6.63
C SER A 318 20.68 -4.90 -7.53
N GLU A 319 22.00 -4.74 -7.32
CA GLU A 319 22.85 -3.75 -8.04
C GLU A 319 22.71 -3.80 -9.58
N ASN A 320 22.31 -4.93 -10.16
CA ASN A 320 22.13 -5.10 -11.61
C ASN A 320 20.67 -5.27 -12.07
N LYS A 321 19.69 -5.14 -11.16
CA LYS A 321 18.26 -5.42 -11.42
C LYS A 321 17.98 -6.77 -12.11
N LYS A 322 18.86 -7.74 -11.89
CA LYS A 322 18.77 -9.09 -12.49
C LYS A 322 17.73 -9.91 -11.75
N ASN A 323 17.07 -10.80 -12.49
CA ASN A 323 16.10 -11.71 -11.92
C ASN A 323 16.70 -12.55 -10.80
N THR A 324 15.89 -12.79 -9.78
CA THR A 324 16.13 -13.80 -8.75
C THR A 324 15.14 -14.95 -8.84
N LEU A 325 14.03 -14.77 -9.57
CA LEU A 325 13.13 -15.82 -10.02
C LEU A 325 13.38 -16.17 -11.49
N ASN A 326 12.87 -17.30 -11.96
CA ASN A 326 12.90 -17.72 -13.36
C ASN A 326 11.51 -17.73 -14.02
N TYR A 327 10.52 -17.11 -13.38
CA TYR A 327 9.15 -17.01 -13.86
C TYR A 327 8.48 -15.73 -13.33
N ILE A 328 7.33 -15.40 -13.91
CA ILE A 328 6.34 -14.48 -13.35
C ILE A 328 4.94 -15.10 -13.48
N ASP A 329 4.18 -15.08 -12.40
CA ASP A 329 2.78 -15.45 -12.33
C ASP A 329 1.91 -14.19 -12.56
N VAL A 330 1.29 -14.10 -13.74
CA VAL A 330 0.44 -12.97 -14.14
C VAL A 330 -1.03 -13.35 -13.99
N SER A 331 -1.83 -12.50 -13.33
CA SER A 331 -3.28 -12.67 -13.22
C SER A 331 -4.03 -11.99 -14.36
N ALA A 332 -3.71 -10.71 -14.61
CA ALA A 332 -4.44 -9.90 -15.58
C ALA A 332 -3.68 -8.63 -16.00
N PHE A 333 -4.18 -7.98 -17.05
CA PHE A 333 -3.79 -6.67 -17.55
C PHE A 333 -4.99 -5.72 -17.51
N LEU A 334 -4.73 -4.44 -17.28
CA LEU A 334 -5.70 -3.36 -17.40
C LEU A 334 -5.34 -2.52 -18.62
N LEU A 335 -6.30 -2.36 -19.53
CA LEU A 335 -6.18 -1.52 -20.72
C LEU A 335 -7.17 -0.36 -20.67
N ALA A 336 -6.82 0.73 -21.34
CA ALA A 336 -7.74 1.83 -21.65
C ALA A 336 -7.69 2.13 -23.14
N ASP A 337 -8.82 2.43 -23.77
CA ASP A 337 -8.81 3.02 -25.10
C ASP A 337 -8.35 4.49 -25.05
N GLN A 338 -8.24 5.13 -26.21
CA GLN A 338 -7.81 6.52 -26.31
C GLN A 338 -9.00 7.51 -26.34
N ASN A 339 -10.24 7.05 -26.21
CA ASN A 339 -11.45 7.85 -26.44
C ASN A 339 -12.00 8.49 -25.16
N GLY A 340 -11.12 8.99 -24.28
CA GLY A 340 -11.49 9.57 -23.00
C GLY A 340 -10.77 10.89 -22.69
N LYS A 341 -11.08 11.47 -21.53
CA LYS A 341 -10.32 12.59 -20.96
C LYS A 341 -9.04 12.05 -20.33
N PHE A 342 -7.90 12.58 -20.76
CA PHE A 342 -6.56 12.27 -20.22
C PHE A 342 -5.90 13.49 -19.57
N ASP A 343 -6.22 14.69 -20.02
CA ASP A 343 -5.74 15.94 -19.42
C ASP A 343 -6.64 16.35 -18.26
N PHE A 344 -6.09 16.40 -17.06
CA PHE A 344 -6.75 16.84 -15.82
C PHE A 344 -6.06 18.07 -15.22
N SER A 345 -5.41 18.89 -16.05
CA SER A 345 -4.67 20.07 -15.62
C SER A 345 -5.55 21.11 -14.90
N GLU A 346 -6.83 21.21 -15.25
CA GLU A 346 -7.79 22.07 -14.54
C GLU A 346 -8.05 21.58 -13.11
N GLU A 347 -8.34 20.29 -12.95
CA GLU A 347 -8.52 19.68 -11.63
C GLU A 347 -7.24 19.79 -10.78
N ILE A 348 -6.07 19.58 -11.39
CA ILE A 348 -4.78 19.74 -10.71
C ILE A 348 -4.59 21.18 -10.21
N LYS A 349 -4.87 22.19 -11.03
CA LYS A 349 -4.79 23.59 -10.61
C LYS A 349 -5.74 23.88 -9.45
N LEU A 350 -6.95 23.31 -9.48
CA LEU A 350 -7.94 23.53 -8.43
C LEU A 350 -7.47 22.95 -7.09
N ILE A 351 -7.05 21.68 -7.06
CA ILE A 351 -6.61 21.02 -5.81
C ILE A 351 -5.33 21.62 -5.21
N GLN A 352 -4.51 22.30 -6.03
CA GLN A 352 -3.29 22.98 -5.60
C GLN A 352 -3.56 24.36 -4.98
N ASN A 353 -4.58 25.08 -5.47
CA ASN A 353 -4.85 26.46 -5.08
C ASN A 353 -5.98 26.59 -4.04
N GLU A 354 -6.82 25.58 -3.88
CA GLU A 354 -8.01 25.65 -3.03
C GLU A 354 -7.95 24.72 -1.82
N ASN A 355 -8.53 25.18 -0.71
CA ASN A 355 -8.84 24.33 0.44
C ASN A 355 -10.22 23.71 0.21
N ILE A 356 -10.22 22.46 -0.26
CA ILE A 356 -11.45 21.76 -0.61
C ILE A 356 -12.07 21.15 0.65
N THR A 357 -13.37 21.38 0.84
CA THR A 357 -14.17 20.79 1.92
C THR A 357 -15.28 19.93 1.34
N ILE A 358 -15.75 18.93 2.10
CA ILE A 358 -16.86 18.08 1.68
C ILE A 358 -18.18 18.80 1.94
N ASP A 359 -19.11 18.76 0.99
CA ASP A 359 -20.46 19.28 1.21
C ASP A 359 -21.11 18.57 2.40
N LYS A 360 -21.70 19.33 3.32
CA LYS A 360 -22.20 18.84 4.62
C LYS A 360 -23.13 17.61 4.53
N GLU A 361 -23.90 17.48 3.45
CA GLU A 361 -24.81 16.34 3.25
C GLU A 361 -24.10 15.01 2.96
N TYR A 362 -22.85 15.07 2.47
CA TYR A 362 -22.01 13.91 2.20
C TYR A 362 -20.88 13.74 3.23
N ASP A 363 -20.75 14.65 4.21
CA ASP A 363 -19.75 14.55 5.27
C ASP A 363 -20.26 13.67 6.43
N PHE A 364 -19.68 12.48 6.54
CA PHE A 364 -19.94 11.49 7.59
C PHE A 364 -18.79 11.39 8.59
N THR A 365 -17.88 12.37 8.63
CA THR A 365 -16.72 12.38 9.55
C THR A 365 -17.12 12.31 11.03
N TYR A 366 -18.36 12.69 11.37
CA TYR A 366 -18.92 12.48 12.71
C TYR A 366 -19.00 11.00 13.15
N LEU A 367 -18.85 10.05 12.22
CA LEU A 367 -18.78 8.61 12.52
C LEU A 367 -17.42 8.15 13.06
N VAL A 368 -16.38 8.99 12.96
CA VAL A 368 -15.09 8.71 13.60
C VAL A 368 -15.31 8.63 15.11
N PRO A 369 -14.92 7.52 15.78
CA PRO A 369 -15.08 7.39 17.23
C PRO A 369 -14.25 8.47 17.95
N PRO A 370 -14.56 8.84 19.21
CA PRO A 370 -13.90 9.94 19.91
C PRO A 370 -12.44 9.63 20.23
N VAL A 371 -11.53 9.86 19.27
CA VAL A 371 -10.12 9.42 19.35
C VAL A 371 -9.38 10.11 20.51
N GLU A 372 -9.76 11.35 20.82
CA GLU A 372 -9.28 12.11 21.98
C GLU A 372 -9.44 11.35 23.30
N ASP A 373 -10.52 10.60 23.47
CA ASP A 373 -10.76 9.83 24.69
C ASP A 373 -9.80 8.65 24.79
N TYR A 374 -9.54 7.96 23.66
CA TYR A 374 -8.55 6.89 23.61
C TYR A 374 -7.14 7.42 23.89
N LYS A 375 -6.79 8.59 23.32
CA LYS A 375 -5.52 9.26 23.59
C LYS A 375 -5.36 9.53 25.09
N THR A 376 -6.32 10.22 25.70
CA THR A 376 -6.29 10.55 27.13
C THR A 376 -6.16 9.30 27.99
N ALA A 377 -6.95 8.27 27.73
CA ALA A 377 -6.91 7.02 28.50
C ALA A 377 -5.55 6.29 28.37
N ILE A 378 -4.96 6.26 27.17
CA ILE A 378 -3.66 5.63 26.91
C ILE A 378 -2.53 6.43 27.57
N GLU A 379 -2.55 7.75 27.44
CA GLU A 379 -1.55 8.63 28.05
C GLU A 379 -1.60 8.56 29.59
N GLU A 380 -2.78 8.55 30.18
CA GLU A 380 -2.95 8.38 31.63
C GLU A 380 -2.43 7.02 32.12
N TYR A 381 -2.75 5.95 31.37
CA TYR A 381 -2.24 4.61 31.70
C TYR A 381 -0.71 4.56 31.61
N ASN A 382 -0.11 5.09 30.54
CA ASN A 382 1.34 5.12 30.37
C ASN A 382 2.01 5.96 31.47
N PHE A 383 1.47 7.13 31.79
CA PHE A 383 1.98 7.97 32.87
C PHE A 383 2.06 7.22 34.21
N ARG A 384 1.03 6.42 34.55
CA ARG A 384 1.00 5.62 35.78
C ARG A 384 1.92 4.40 35.73
N MET A 385 1.98 3.72 34.58
CA MET A 385 2.62 2.41 34.47
C MET A 385 4.08 2.44 34.02
N ASP A 386 4.51 3.49 33.32
CA ASP A 386 5.87 3.56 32.80
C ASP A 386 6.93 3.60 33.92
N PRO A 387 6.75 4.34 35.03
CA PRO A 387 7.66 4.23 36.17
C PRO A 387 7.78 2.79 36.67
N VAL A 388 6.65 2.07 36.79
CA VAL A 388 6.62 0.67 37.24
C VAL A 388 7.34 -0.26 36.26
N LYS A 389 7.07 -0.10 34.95
CA LYS A 389 7.72 -0.89 33.88
C LYS A 389 9.21 -0.63 33.79
N LEU A 390 9.68 0.58 34.12
CA LEU A 390 11.08 0.99 34.02
C LEU A 390 11.93 0.58 35.23
N VAL A 391 11.33 0.26 36.39
CA VAL A 391 12.06 -0.17 37.60
C VAL A 391 13.06 -1.30 37.36
N PRO A 392 12.71 -2.41 36.67
CA PRO A 392 13.66 -3.49 36.42
C PRO A 392 14.87 -3.04 35.58
N LEU A 393 14.65 -2.19 34.58
CA LEU A 393 15.72 -1.67 33.73
C LEU A 393 16.63 -0.71 34.51
N GLN A 394 16.05 0.17 35.32
CA GLN A 394 16.81 1.07 36.21
C GLN A 394 17.66 0.28 37.21
N LYS A 395 17.14 -0.83 37.74
CA LYS A 395 17.91 -1.73 38.61
C LYS A 395 19.10 -2.36 37.87
N GLN A 396 18.89 -2.87 36.66
CA GLN A 396 19.97 -3.44 35.85
C GLN A 396 21.05 -2.41 35.48
N ILE A 397 20.64 -1.17 35.18
CA ILE A 397 21.59 -0.07 34.91
C ILE A 397 22.44 0.18 36.16
N LYS A 398 21.81 0.31 37.33
CA LYS A 398 22.52 0.52 38.60
C LYS A 398 23.48 -0.63 38.94
N GLU A 399 23.08 -1.87 38.71
CA GLU A 399 23.94 -3.05 38.89
C GLU A 399 25.16 -3.02 37.95
N LYS A 400 24.94 -2.68 36.67
CA LYS A 400 26.02 -2.53 35.68
C LYS A 400 26.98 -1.38 36.03
N ASP A 401 26.45 -0.24 36.46
CA ASP A 401 27.26 0.91 36.86
C ASP A 401 28.13 0.58 38.08
N ASN A 402 27.60 -0.19 39.04
CA ASN A 402 28.38 -0.68 40.17
C ASN A 402 29.51 -1.61 39.72
N ILE A 403 29.24 -2.57 38.83
CA ILE A 403 30.28 -3.47 38.28
C ILE A 403 31.37 -2.68 37.55
N ILE A 404 30.98 -1.70 36.72
CA ILE A 404 31.93 -0.83 36.00
C ILE A 404 32.77 -0.04 36.99
N SER A 405 32.17 0.50 38.06
CA SER A 405 32.89 1.22 39.11
C SER A 405 33.92 0.32 39.80
N THR A 406 33.55 -0.91 40.18
CA THR A 406 34.46 -1.89 40.80
C THR A 406 35.61 -2.25 39.86
N LEU A 407 35.32 -2.57 38.61
CA LEU A 407 36.35 -2.92 37.61
C LEU A 407 37.33 -1.75 37.37
N ASN A 408 36.85 -0.51 37.37
CA ASN A 408 37.71 0.66 37.23
C ASN A 408 38.63 0.84 38.45
N GLN A 409 38.12 0.62 39.67
CA GLN A 409 38.94 0.64 40.88
C GLN A 409 40.01 -0.45 40.86
N GLU A 410 39.64 -1.68 40.52
CA GLU A 410 40.59 -2.81 40.38
C GLU A 410 41.67 -2.50 39.34
N LYS A 411 41.28 -1.95 38.17
CA LYS A 411 42.22 -1.53 37.13
C LYS A 411 43.20 -0.47 37.64
N THR A 412 42.73 0.54 38.36
CA THR A 412 43.59 1.58 38.94
C THR A 412 44.55 0.98 39.97
N THR A 413 44.07 0.08 40.83
CA THR A 413 44.91 -0.63 41.81
C THR A 413 46.00 -1.45 41.11
N LEU A 414 45.64 -2.27 40.11
CA LEU A 414 46.59 -3.05 39.33
C LEU A 414 47.60 -2.16 38.60
N GLN A 415 47.16 -1.06 38.01
CA GLN A 415 48.06 -0.09 37.37
C GLN A 415 49.05 0.53 38.39
N ASN A 416 48.59 0.84 39.60
CA ASN A 416 49.45 1.37 40.66
C ASN A 416 50.44 0.31 41.18
N GLU A 417 50.00 -0.94 41.33
CA GLU A 417 50.86 -2.08 41.70
C GLU A 417 51.93 -2.34 40.63
N LEU A 418 51.54 -2.43 39.35
CA LEU A 418 52.46 -2.53 38.21
C LEU A 418 53.49 -1.39 38.16
N ASN A 419 53.08 -0.20 38.61
CA ASN A 419 53.92 0.99 38.67
C ASN A 419 54.73 1.12 39.96
N SER A 420 54.57 0.20 40.91
CA SER A 420 55.29 0.21 42.19
C SER A 420 56.78 -0.09 42.01
N PHE A 421 57.58 0.47 42.91
CA PHE A 421 59.04 0.37 42.88
C PHE A 421 59.57 -1.08 42.87
N PRO A 422 59.02 -2.03 43.65
CA PRO A 422 59.48 -3.42 43.66
C PRO A 422 59.28 -4.12 42.31
N ILE A 423 58.10 -3.97 41.68
CA ILE A 423 57.78 -4.61 40.41
C ILE A 423 58.58 -3.99 39.26
N LYS A 424 58.78 -2.66 39.27
CA LYS A 424 59.67 -1.98 38.31
C LYS A 424 61.11 -2.47 38.42
N LYS A 425 61.62 -2.66 39.64
CA LYS A 425 62.96 -3.20 39.89
C LYS A 425 63.09 -4.64 39.38
N GLN A 426 62.10 -5.49 39.66
CA GLN A 426 62.06 -6.88 39.18
C GLN A 426 62.02 -6.97 37.65
N ARG A 427 61.28 -6.07 36.98
CA ARG A 427 61.27 -5.97 35.50
C ARG A 427 62.63 -5.53 34.93
N LEU A 428 63.30 -4.59 35.58
CA LEU A 428 64.66 -4.16 35.21
C LEU A 428 65.69 -5.29 35.40
N GLU A 429 65.58 -6.05 36.50
CA GLU A 429 66.43 -7.21 36.77
C GLU A 429 66.22 -8.33 35.73
N LEU A 430 64.97 -8.66 35.37
CA LEU A 430 64.66 -9.63 34.31
C LEU A 430 65.14 -9.16 32.93
N ALA A 431 64.95 -7.89 32.58
CA ALA A 431 65.42 -7.34 31.30
C ALA A 431 66.96 -7.35 31.18
N ASN A 432 67.68 -7.22 32.29
CA ASN A 432 69.13 -7.35 32.32
C ASN A 432 69.58 -8.81 32.17
N LEU A 433 68.80 -9.78 32.66
CA LEU A 433 69.08 -11.22 32.50
C LEU A 433 68.80 -11.75 31.08
N GLU A 434 67.97 -11.07 30.28
CA GLU A 434 67.73 -11.40 28.87
C GLU A 434 68.77 -10.79 27.91
N GLN A 435 69.67 -9.94 28.41
CA GLN A 435 70.75 -9.30 27.65
C GLN A 435 72.12 -9.98 27.83
N ASP A 436 72.22 -10.98 28.71
CA ASP A 436 73.32 -11.95 28.80
C ASP A 436 72.97 -13.22 28.00
#